data_AF-A0A819ZRY3-F1
#
_entry.id   AF-A0A819ZRY3-F1
#
_cell.length_a   1.000
_cell.length_b   1.000
_cell.length_c   1.000
_cell.angle_alpha   90.00
_cell.angle_beta   90.00
_cell.angle_gamma   90.00
#
_symmetry.space_group_name_H-M   'P 1'
#
loop_
_entity.id
_entity.type
_entity.pdbx_description
1 polymer ?
#
loop_
_entity_poly.entity_id
_entity_poly.type
_entity_poly.pdbx_seq_one_letter_code
_entity_poly.pdbx_strand_id
1 'polypeptide(L)'
;MTELLIQLDGLPDEILTFIFKKLYNYEVLYSLMGVNQRINRITHDRIFIRHLRLLEYCRIDDSSFPLSDPILDRFCSTILPTIGHRIETLYLEGTSMERVLHATNYPNLNNLVLYDIDDKLARSFFSVIRK
;
A
#
# COMPACT_ATOMS: atom_id res chain seq x y z
N MET A 1 6.78 -15.73 -13.67
CA MET A 1 7.40 -14.51 -13.09
C MET A 1 8.75 -14.18 -13.74
N THR A 2 9.62 -15.15 -13.99
CA THR A 2 10.96 -14.96 -14.57
C THR A 2 10.95 -14.32 -15.97
N GLU A 3 10.07 -14.72 -16.89
CA GLU A 3 10.01 -14.14 -18.24
C GLU A 3 9.55 -12.67 -18.27
N LEU A 4 8.59 -12.31 -17.41
CA LEU A 4 8.13 -10.92 -17.27
C LEU A 4 9.25 -10.00 -16.77
N LEU A 5 10.11 -10.49 -15.89
CA LEU A 5 11.23 -9.72 -15.36
C LEU A 5 12.32 -9.47 -16.41
N ILE A 6 12.58 -10.47 -17.26
CA ILE A 6 13.53 -10.34 -18.37
C ILE A 6 13.08 -9.27 -19.38
N GLN A 7 11.77 -9.13 -19.60
CA GLN A 7 11.22 -8.13 -20.52
C GLN A 7 11.24 -6.70 -19.95
N LEU A 8 11.14 -6.54 -18.63
CA LEU A 8 11.18 -5.22 -17.98
C LEU A 8 12.61 -4.65 -17.90
N ASP A 9 13.63 -5.51 -17.76
CA ASP A 9 15.02 -5.05 -17.61
C ASP A 9 15.56 -4.29 -18.83
N GLY A 10 15.01 -4.55 -20.03
CA GLY A 10 15.39 -3.84 -21.27
C GLY A 10 14.77 -2.45 -21.44
N LEU A 11 13.75 -2.09 -20.64
CA LEU A 11 13.05 -0.80 -20.77
C LEU A 11 13.76 0.29 -19.94
N PRO A 12 13.74 1.57 -20.34
CA PRO A 12 14.19 2.69 -19.51
C PRO A 12 13.36 2.92 -18.23
N ASP A 13 13.94 3.56 -17.22
CA ASP A 13 13.28 3.82 -15.91
C ASP A 13 11.99 4.64 -16.08
N GLU A 14 11.96 5.57 -17.03
CA GLU A 14 10.82 6.43 -17.33
C GLU A 14 9.65 5.62 -17.89
N ILE A 15 9.93 4.63 -18.73
CA ILE A 15 8.92 3.74 -19.31
C ILE A 15 8.37 2.79 -18.24
N LEU A 16 9.25 2.21 -17.41
CA LEU A 16 8.83 1.38 -16.28
C LEU A 16 7.95 2.18 -15.31
N THR A 17 8.37 3.40 -14.98
CA THR A 17 7.61 4.30 -14.13
C THR A 17 6.26 4.65 -14.74
N PHE A 18 6.20 4.90 -16.06
CA PHE A 18 4.95 5.16 -16.77
C PHE A 18 3.99 3.96 -16.71
N ILE A 19 4.51 2.74 -16.91
CA ILE A 19 3.72 1.50 -16.83
C ILE A 19 3.20 1.28 -15.41
N PHE A 20 4.08 1.34 -14.40
CA PHE A 20 3.69 1.07 -13.01
C PHE A 20 2.68 2.10 -12.50
N LYS A 21 2.71 3.35 -12.96
CA LYS A 21 1.68 4.36 -12.63
C LYS A 21 0.28 4.03 -13.14
N LYS A 22 0.14 3.08 -14.07
CA LYS A 22 -1.18 2.60 -14.54
C LYS A 22 -1.76 1.51 -13.63
N LEU A 23 -0.98 0.97 -12.71
CA LEU A 23 -1.37 -0.07 -11.76
C LEU A 23 -1.70 0.56 -10.40
N TYR A 24 -2.40 -0.18 -9.54
CA TYR A 24 -2.53 0.25 -8.15
C TYR A 24 -1.18 0.15 -7.46
N ASN A 25 -0.85 1.15 -6.65
CA ASN A 25 0.47 1.17 -6.01
C ASN A 25 0.68 0.00 -5.07
N TYR A 26 -0.35 -0.54 -4.41
CA TYR A 26 -0.19 -1.75 -3.61
C TYR A 26 0.18 -2.95 -4.46
N GLU A 27 -0.34 -3.10 -5.68
CA GLU A 27 0.00 -4.20 -6.60
C GLU A 27 1.46 -4.09 -7.05
N VAL A 28 1.92 -2.87 -7.34
CA VAL A 28 3.31 -2.57 -7.70
C VAL A 28 4.24 -2.92 -6.55
N LEU A 29 3.95 -2.40 -5.34
CA LEU A 29 4.77 -2.63 -4.16
C LEU A 29 4.79 -4.10 -3.75
N TYR A 30 3.62 -4.75 -3.76
CA TYR A 30 3.51 -6.18 -3.52
C TYR A 30 4.30 -6.95 -4.57
N SER A 31 4.07 -6.75 -5.86
CA SER A 31 4.66 -7.64 -6.88
C SER A 31 6.16 -7.40 -7.09
N LEU A 32 6.62 -6.16 -6.95
CA LEU A 32 7.91 -5.74 -7.47
C LEU A 32 8.93 -5.35 -6.41
N MET A 33 8.51 -5.05 -5.18
CA MET A 33 9.46 -4.69 -4.13
C MET A 33 10.23 -5.92 -3.65
N GLY A 34 11.56 -5.80 -3.62
CA GLY A 34 12.51 -6.86 -3.32
C GLY A 34 13.02 -7.62 -4.55
N VAL A 35 12.48 -7.36 -5.75
CA VAL A 35 12.81 -8.16 -6.93
C VAL A 35 14.23 -7.89 -7.46
N ASN A 36 14.61 -6.63 -7.63
CA ASN A 36 15.99 -6.26 -7.94
C ASN A 36 16.28 -4.80 -7.50
N GLN A 37 17.56 -4.42 -7.48
CA GLN A 37 17.99 -3.11 -6.99
C GLN A 37 17.41 -1.94 -7.80
N ARG A 38 17.27 -2.11 -9.12
CA ARG A 38 16.75 -1.07 -10.02
C ARG A 38 15.27 -0.82 -9.76
N ILE A 39 14.47 -1.88 -9.76
CA ILE A 39 13.03 -1.83 -9.46
C ILE A 39 12.79 -1.33 -8.03
N ASN A 40 13.61 -1.73 -7.06
CA ASN A 40 13.53 -1.17 -5.71
C ASN A 40 13.70 0.35 -5.69
N ARG A 41 14.63 0.89 -6.47
CA ARG A 41 14.80 2.35 -6.56
C ARG A 41 13.54 3.04 -7.07
N ILE A 42 12.89 2.45 -8.08
CA ILE A 42 11.65 2.98 -8.67
C ILE A 42 10.49 2.85 -7.68
N THR A 43 10.29 1.70 -7.05
CA THR A 43 9.20 1.49 -6.08
C THR A 43 9.36 2.30 -4.80
N HIS A 44 10.59 2.75 -4.50
CA HIS A 44 10.87 3.67 -3.40
C HIS A 44 10.66 5.15 -3.74
N ASP A 45 10.30 5.45 -4.99
CA ASP A 45 9.96 6.81 -5.40
C ASP A 45 8.67 7.29 -4.70
N ARG A 46 8.64 8.58 -4.39
CA ARG A 46 7.53 9.23 -3.70
C ARG A 46 6.21 9.06 -4.44
N ILE A 47 6.22 8.91 -5.76
CA ILE A 47 5.01 8.73 -6.56
C ILE A 47 4.23 7.45 -6.23
N PHE A 48 4.91 6.39 -5.77
CA PHE A 48 4.27 5.13 -5.41
C PHE A 48 3.90 5.06 -3.92
N ILE A 49 4.70 5.68 -3.06
CA ILE A 49 4.57 5.50 -1.61
C ILE A 49 3.73 6.58 -0.93
N ARG A 50 3.77 7.83 -1.41
CA ARG A 50 3.20 8.97 -0.69
C ARG A 50 1.73 8.77 -0.29
N HIS A 51 0.96 8.18 -1.19
CA HIS A 51 -0.47 7.93 -1.02
C HIS A 51 -0.75 6.43 -1.17
N LEU A 52 -0.59 5.66 -0.10
CA LEU A 52 -0.74 4.20 -0.15
C LEU A 52 -2.19 3.77 0.03
N ARG A 53 -2.75 3.04 -0.94
CA ARG A 53 -4.10 2.47 -0.85
C ARG A 53 -4.00 0.97 -0.69
N LEU A 54 -4.36 0.46 0.49
CA LEU A 54 -4.40 -0.98 0.77
C LEU A 54 -5.85 -1.48 0.71
N LEU A 55 -6.43 -1.38 -0.48
CA LEU A 55 -7.82 -1.76 -0.78
C LEU A 55 -7.85 -2.40 -2.16
N GLU A 56 -8.62 -3.47 -2.30
CA GLU A 56 -9.05 -3.97 -3.61
C GLU A 56 -10.22 -3.12 -4.10
N TYR A 57 -10.27 -2.81 -5.38
CA TYR A 57 -11.32 -1.98 -5.96
C TYR A 57 -12.06 -2.76 -7.04
N CYS A 58 -13.37 -2.93 -6.86
CA CYS A 58 -14.21 -3.54 -7.86
C CYS A 58 -14.88 -2.45 -8.71
N ARG A 59 -14.58 -2.47 -10.01
CA ARG A 59 -15.11 -1.51 -10.97
C ARG A 59 -16.60 -1.68 -11.26
N ILE A 60 -17.17 -2.85 -10.95
CA ILE A 60 -18.53 -3.22 -11.36
C ILE A 60 -19.57 -2.49 -10.48
N ASP A 61 -19.28 -2.35 -9.20
CA ASP A 61 -20.17 -1.81 -8.18
C ASP A 61 -19.56 -0.62 -7.41
N ASP A 62 -18.42 -0.09 -7.88
CA ASP A 62 -17.68 1.03 -7.27
C ASP A 62 -17.35 0.78 -5.78
N SER A 63 -17.17 -0.49 -5.40
CA SER A 63 -16.91 -0.91 -4.04
C SER A 63 -15.42 -1.11 -3.79
N SER A 64 -15.02 -0.92 -2.53
CA SER A 64 -13.67 -1.19 -2.05
C SER A 64 -13.70 -2.32 -1.03
N PHE A 65 -12.83 -3.31 -1.21
CA PHE A 65 -12.73 -4.50 -0.37
C PHE A 65 -11.39 -4.52 0.37
N PRO A 66 -11.32 -5.20 1.52
CA PRO A 66 -10.04 -5.45 2.19
C PRO A 66 -9.13 -6.30 1.28
N LEU A 67 -7.82 -6.06 1.37
CA LEU A 67 -6.84 -6.94 0.73
C LEU A 67 -6.90 -8.34 1.34
N SER A 68 -6.65 -9.37 0.53
CA SER A 68 -6.48 -10.72 1.07
C SER A 68 -5.36 -10.81 2.12
N ASP A 69 -5.52 -11.71 3.10
CA ASP A 69 -4.57 -11.88 4.21
C ASP A 69 -3.11 -12.07 3.77
N PRO A 70 -2.77 -12.89 2.74
CA PRO A 70 -1.38 -13.04 2.31
C PRO A 70 -0.75 -11.76 1.79
N ILE A 71 -1.55 -10.91 1.11
CA ILE A 71 -1.08 -9.60 0.64
C ILE A 71 -0.83 -8.70 1.85
N LEU A 72 -1.81 -8.63 2.76
CA LEU A 72 -1.73 -7.80 3.96
C LEU A 72 -0.56 -8.21 4.88
N ASP A 73 -0.33 -9.50 5.05
CA ASP A 73 0.78 -10.04 5.84
C ASP A 73 2.14 -9.61 5.29
N ARG A 74 2.30 -9.66 3.96
CA ARG A 74 3.53 -9.16 3.33
C ARG A 74 3.68 -7.66 3.52
N PHE A 75 2.59 -6.90 3.43
CA PHE A 75 2.62 -5.47 3.72
C PHE A 75 3.08 -5.21 5.15
N CYS A 76 2.49 -5.87 6.13
CA CYS A 76 2.78 -5.65 7.54
C CYS A 76 4.20 -6.11 7.92
N SER A 77 4.64 -7.25 7.42
CA SER A 77 5.95 -7.83 7.80
C SER A 77 7.14 -7.25 7.05
N THR A 78 6.96 -6.82 5.79
CA THR A 78 8.09 -6.49 4.90
C THR A 78 7.99 -5.08 4.33
N ILE A 79 6.83 -4.73 3.77
CA ILE A 79 6.73 -3.51 2.95
C ILE A 79 6.62 -2.27 3.82
N LEU A 80 5.65 -2.23 4.72
CA LEU A 80 5.39 -1.09 5.59
C LEU A 80 6.58 -0.74 6.49
N PRO A 81 7.30 -1.69 7.12
CA PRO A 81 8.53 -1.38 7.85
C PRO A 81 9.57 -0.63 7.01
N THR A 82 9.63 -0.91 5.71
CA THR A 82 10.59 -0.30 4.79
C THR A 82 10.16 1.10 4.34
N ILE A 83 8.87 1.30 4.04
CA ILE A 83 8.37 2.53 3.39
C ILE A 83 7.53 3.44 4.30
N GLY A 84 7.17 2.98 5.51
CA GLY A 84 6.22 3.63 6.41
C GLY A 84 6.55 5.09 6.72
N HIS A 85 7.83 5.40 6.86
CA HIS A 85 8.33 6.75 7.08
C HIS A 85 8.11 7.73 5.92
N ARG A 86 7.68 7.28 4.74
CA ARG A 86 7.41 8.14 3.56
C ARG A 86 5.93 8.24 3.20
N ILE A 87 5.08 7.50 3.91
CA ILE A 87 3.63 7.50 3.66
C ILE A 87 3.05 8.76 4.30
N GLU A 88 2.36 9.56 3.49
CA GLU A 88 1.67 10.79 3.93
C GLU A 88 0.16 10.57 4.03
N THR A 89 -0.38 9.71 3.18
CA THR A 89 -1.79 9.30 3.19
C THR A 89 -1.91 7.79 3.11
N LEU A 90 -2.76 7.22 3.95
CA LEU A 90 -3.04 5.79 3.99
C LEU A 90 -4.55 5.56 3.86
N TYR A 91 -4.95 4.74 2.88
CA TYR A 91 -6.34 4.33 2.67
C TYR A 91 -6.49 2.86 3.09
N LEU A 92 -7.33 2.59 4.08
CA LEU A 92 -7.53 1.26 4.67
C LEU A 92 -9.00 0.94 4.81
N GLU A 93 -9.30 -0.34 4.91
CA GLU A 93 -10.58 -0.82 5.41
C GLU A 93 -10.50 -1.01 6.94
N GLY A 94 -11.64 -0.86 7.63
CA GLY A 94 -11.74 -0.88 9.08
C GLY A 94 -11.16 -2.15 9.75
N THR A 95 -11.46 -3.34 9.24
CA THR A 95 -10.95 -4.62 9.78
C THR A 95 -9.44 -4.78 9.62
N SER A 96 -8.84 -4.16 8.60
CA SER A 96 -7.39 -4.21 8.37
C SER A 96 -6.60 -3.15 9.16
N MET A 97 -7.30 -2.14 9.69
CA MET A 97 -6.70 -0.96 10.30
C MET A 97 -5.70 -1.28 11.40
N GLU A 98 -6.10 -2.09 12.39
CA GLU A 98 -5.26 -2.39 13.56
C GLU A 98 -3.94 -3.05 13.13
N ARG A 99 -4.01 -4.09 12.29
CA ARG A 99 -2.82 -4.80 11.78
C ARG A 99 -1.86 -3.86 11.06
N VAL A 100 -2.39 -2.99 10.19
CA VAL A 100 -1.56 -2.06 9.42
C VAL A 100 -0.95 -0.99 10.31
N LEU A 101 -1.73 -0.36 11.19
CA LEU A 101 -1.22 0.71 12.05
C LEU A 101 -0.20 0.21 13.07
N HIS A 102 -0.26 -1.07 13.48
CA HIS A 102 0.74 -1.69 14.34
C HIS A 102 1.99 -2.21 13.61
N ALA A 103 1.98 -2.28 12.27
CA ALA A 103 3.08 -2.84 11.51
C ALA A 103 4.36 -2.00 11.55
N THR A 104 4.25 -0.68 11.67
CA THR A 104 5.39 0.24 11.65
C THR A 104 5.02 1.61 12.22
N ASN A 105 6.02 2.48 12.35
CA ASN A 105 5.79 3.89 12.64
C ASN A 105 5.57 4.69 11.36
N TYR A 106 4.60 5.62 11.41
CA TYR A 106 4.25 6.49 10.29
C TYR A 106 4.47 7.97 10.63
N PRO A 107 5.73 8.43 10.80
CA PRO A 107 6.04 9.79 11.27
C PRO A 107 5.53 10.91 10.37
N ASN A 108 5.28 10.64 9.08
CA ASN A 108 4.83 11.62 8.10
C ASN A 108 3.35 11.46 7.71
N LEU A 109 2.61 10.56 8.37
CA LEU A 109 1.21 10.31 8.06
C LEU A 109 0.36 11.48 8.53
N ASN A 110 -0.20 12.20 7.57
CA ASN A 110 -1.07 13.35 7.81
C ASN A 110 -2.54 13.01 7.54
N ASN A 111 -2.81 11.98 6.73
CA ASN A 111 -4.15 11.59 6.33
C ASN A 111 -4.35 10.09 6.49
N LEU A 112 -5.32 9.69 7.32
CA LEU A 112 -5.82 8.33 7.39
C LEU A 112 -7.26 8.32 6.87
N VAL A 113 -7.50 7.57 5.80
CA VAL A 113 -8.82 7.42 5.20
C VAL A 113 -9.28 5.99 5.42
N LEU A 114 -10.39 5.84 6.12
CA LEU A 114 -10.94 4.56 6.51
C LEU A 114 -12.24 4.30 5.73
N TYR A 115 -12.34 3.12 5.14
CA TYR A 115 -13.52 2.63 4.43
C TYR A 115 -14.20 1.55 5.24
N ASP A 116 -15.52 1.45 5.06
CA ASP A 116 -16.37 0.41 5.66
C ASP A 116 -16.15 0.26 7.18
N ILE A 117 -16.17 1.40 7.89
CA ILE A 117 -16.08 1.39 9.35
C ILE A 117 -17.46 1.09 9.92
N ASP A 118 -17.59 -0.04 10.62
CA ASP A 118 -18.77 -0.30 11.41
C ASP A 118 -18.83 0.60 12.67
N ASP A 119 -20.03 0.78 13.23
CA ASP A 119 -20.24 1.62 14.41
C ASP A 119 -19.40 1.19 15.63
N LYS A 120 -19.01 -0.09 15.71
CA LYS A 120 -18.25 -0.64 16.83
C LYS A 120 -16.77 -0.25 16.73
N LEU A 121 -16.18 -0.38 15.55
CA LEU A 121 -14.83 0.05 15.21
C LEU A 121 -14.70 1.57 15.29
N ALA A 122 -15.70 2.32 14.84
CA ALA A 122 -15.71 3.77 14.98
C ALA A 122 -15.64 4.18 16.46
N ARG A 123 -16.44 3.55 17.32
CA ARG A 123 -16.47 3.85 18.76
C ARG A 123 -15.15 3.51 19.46
N SER A 124 -14.52 2.39 19.13
CA SER A 124 -13.23 2.04 19.73
C SER A 124 -12.15 3.04 19.31
N PHE A 125 -12.10 3.44 18.04
CA PHE A 125 -11.12 4.39 17.52
C PHE A 125 -11.22 5.79 18.19
N PHE A 126 -12.42 6.38 18.23
CA PHE A 126 -12.61 7.69 18.85
C PHE A 126 -12.44 7.67 20.38
N SER A 127 -12.58 6.52 21.03
CA SER A 127 -12.28 6.39 22.46
C SER A 127 -10.78 6.49 22.78
N VAL A 128 -9.93 6.12 21.82
CA VAL A 128 -8.46 6.16 21.96
C VAL A 128 -7.92 7.56 21.66
N ILE A 129 -8.49 8.27 20.68
CA ILE A 129 -8.03 9.62 20.28
C ILE A 129 -8.39 10.71 21.31
N ARG A 130 -9.38 10.47 22.17
CA ARG A 130 -9.80 11.42 23.22
C ARG A 130 -8.93 11.42 24.48
N LYS A 131 -7.81 10.71 24.49
CA LYS A 131 -6.79 10.77 25.55
C LYS A 131 -5.61 11.61 25.09
#